data_AF-A0AAW1VIP8-F1
#
_entry.id   AF-A0AAW1VIP8-F1
#
_cell.length_a   1.000
_cell.length_b   1.000
_cell.length_c   1.000
_cell.angle_alpha   90.00
_cell.angle_beta   90.00
_cell.angle_gamma   90.00
#
_symmetry.space_group_name_H-M   'P 1'
#
loop_
_entity.id
_entity.type
_entity.pdbx_description
1 polymer ?
#
loop_
_entity_poly.entity_id
_entity_poly.type
_entity_poly.pdbx_seq_one_letter_code
_entity_poly.pdbx_strand_id
1 'polypeptide(L)'
;MGEAKPFKNSTTVALRYRFIWKNISGENVLQFLPHKLRKFKYVPTGVPLEELKPETVFYQDDVEYLRSLDPKEWKHQDHYKVLGIPTLRFNATEEIIRLAYRKKVLKHHPDKRKAAGEEIKDDDDYFTCITMAYETLGNLQKRRAYDSVDPEFDNSIPSILEVKGDFYKVFSHYFNLNSRWSEKQNVPKLGGPDSSRNDVERFYSFWYDFKSWREYSYEDEEDKEKCTDRDERRYVDKLNKAERLRKKKEEMVRIRSLVDMAYSNDPRIAKFKQEDKDRKLAAKRAKQTAAQSRIDEENRILREAKLAKEKAEAAERLKIEAKRKERDEMKKA
;
A
#
# COMPACT_ATOMS: atom_id res chain seq x y z
N MET A 1 -19.27 24.34 -5.33
CA MET A 1 -19.39 23.05 -4.61
C MET A 1 -19.53 23.39 -3.14
N GLY A 2 -20.68 23.12 -2.53
CA GLY A 2 -20.85 23.27 -1.08
C GLY A 2 -20.54 21.94 -0.42
N GLU A 3 -19.56 21.90 0.46
CA GLU A 3 -19.30 20.74 1.32
C GLU A 3 -19.99 20.97 2.67
N ALA A 4 -20.82 20.01 3.08
CA ALA A 4 -21.39 19.97 4.42
C ALA A 4 -20.59 18.95 5.27
N LYS A 5 -20.19 19.35 6.48
CA LYS A 5 -19.52 18.45 7.43
C LYS A 5 -20.55 17.70 8.28
N PRO A 6 -20.35 16.40 8.57
CA PRO A 6 -21.28 15.64 9.41
C PRO A 6 -21.29 16.13 10.86
N PHE A 7 -22.46 16.17 11.48
CA PHE A 7 -22.61 16.19 12.94
C PHE A 7 -22.62 14.74 13.46
N LYS A 8 -22.06 14.51 14.66
CA LYS A 8 -21.94 13.16 15.25
C LYS A 8 -23.30 12.44 15.28
N ASN A 9 -23.31 11.18 14.82
CA ASN A 9 -24.46 10.26 14.71
C ASN A 9 -25.50 10.53 13.60
N SER A 10 -25.14 11.18 12.49
CA SER A 10 -26.04 11.28 11.31
C SER A 10 -25.53 10.51 10.09
N THR A 11 -26.43 9.80 9.40
CA THR A 11 -26.21 9.17 8.09
C THR A 11 -26.08 10.26 7.02
N THR A 12 -24.86 10.71 6.75
CA THR A 12 -24.63 11.79 5.77
C THR A 12 -24.80 11.27 4.34
N VAL A 13 -25.60 11.97 3.54
CA VAL A 13 -25.76 11.72 2.09
C VAL A 13 -25.07 12.87 1.35
N ALA A 14 -24.02 12.57 0.58
CA ALA A 14 -23.42 13.56 -0.31
C ALA A 14 -24.21 13.63 -1.62
N LEU A 15 -24.77 14.80 -1.94
CA LEU A 15 -25.53 15.05 -3.15
C LEU A 15 -24.65 15.79 -4.17
N ARG A 16 -24.44 15.20 -5.35
CA ARG A 16 -23.77 15.86 -6.47
C ARG A 16 -24.84 16.48 -7.36
N TYR A 17 -24.94 17.80 -7.33
CA TYR A 17 -25.86 18.56 -8.17
C TYR A 17 -25.17 18.98 -9.47
N ARG A 18 -25.87 18.88 -10.60
CA ARG A 18 -25.44 19.43 -11.89
C ARG A 18 -26.54 20.36 -12.40
N PHE A 19 -26.18 21.61 -12.66
CA PHE A 19 -27.05 22.56 -13.33
C PHE A 19 -26.67 22.63 -14.79
N ILE A 20 -27.66 22.75 -15.66
CA ILE A 20 -27.47 23.10 -17.07
C ILE A 20 -28.24 24.38 -17.37
N TRP A 21 -27.65 25.22 -18.20
CA TRP A 21 -28.35 26.36 -18.77
C TRP A 21 -29.13 25.88 -19.99
N LYS A 22 -30.43 26.15 -20.03
CA LYS A 22 -31.26 25.92 -21.20
C LYS A 22 -31.90 27.24 -21.61
N ASN A 23 -31.77 27.57 -22.88
CA ASN A 23 -32.52 28.68 -23.46
C ASN A 23 -33.91 28.15 -23.83
N ILE A 24 -34.94 28.69 -23.18
CA ILE A 24 -36.33 28.39 -23.50
C ILE A 24 -36.98 29.72 -23.86
N SER A 25 -37.40 29.87 -25.11
CA SER A 25 -38.07 31.07 -25.61
C SER A 25 -37.28 32.38 -25.46
N GLY A 26 -35.96 32.34 -25.62
CA GLY A 26 -35.10 33.53 -25.58
C GLY A 26 -34.52 33.86 -24.21
N GLU A 27 -35.02 33.27 -23.13
CA GLU A 27 -34.48 33.44 -21.77
C GLU A 27 -33.65 32.22 -21.34
N ASN A 28 -32.47 32.50 -20.77
CA ASN A 28 -31.61 31.48 -20.21
C ASN A 28 -32.12 31.11 -18.81
N VAL A 29 -32.69 29.91 -18.67
CA VAL A 29 -33.19 29.41 -17.40
C VAL A 29 -32.24 28.33 -16.88
N LEU A 30 -31.87 28.44 -15.60
CA LEU A 30 -31.03 27.46 -14.91
C LEU A 30 -31.88 26.24 -14.55
N GLN A 31 -31.68 25.12 -15.24
CA GLN A 31 -32.41 23.88 -14.97
C GLN A 31 -31.57 22.94 -14.09
N PHE A 32 -32.15 22.51 -12.98
CA PHE A 32 -31.61 21.47 -12.12
C PHE A 32 -31.82 20.09 -12.78
N LEU A 33 -30.74 19.34 -12.98
CA LEU A 33 -30.82 17.93 -13.39
C LEU A 33 -30.56 17.04 -12.17
N PRO A 34 -31.59 16.40 -11.59
CA PRO A 34 -31.38 15.42 -10.53
C PRO A 34 -30.59 14.22 -11.08
N HIS A 35 -29.40 13.98 -10.56
CA HIS A 35 -28.67 12.74 -10.85
C HIS A 35 -29.31 11.58 -10.07
N LYS A 36 -29.30 10.35 -10.62
CA LYS A 36 -29.75 9.14 -9.90
C LYS A 36 -29.02 9.08 -8.55
N LEU A 37 -29.77 9.10 -7.46
CA LEU A 37 -29.24 8.95 -6.10
C LEU A 37 -28.51 7.61 -6.00
N ARG A 38 -27.18 7.62 -5.98
CA ARG A 38 -26.40 6.48 -5.47
C ARG A 38 -26.28 6.66 -3.96
N LYS A 39 -27.03 5.87 -3.20
CA LYS A 39 -26.85 5.76 -1.75
C LYS A 39 -25.51 5.06 -1.51
N PHE A 40 -24.49 5.83 -1.14
CA PHE A 40 -23.29 5.26 -0.55
C PHE A 40 -23.50 5.17 0.96
N LYS A 41 -23.53 3.95 1.50
CA LYS A 41 -23.35 3.77 2.94
C LYS A 41 -21.89 4.10 3.24
N TYR A 42 -21.64 5.27 3.81
CA TYR A 42 -20.37 5.53 4.47
C TYR A 42 -20.30 4.60 5.69
N VAL A 43 -19.57 3.50 5.57
CA VAL A 43 -19.13 2.70 6.71
C VAL A 43 -17.83 3.34 7.18
N PRO A 44 -17.77 3.91 8.39
CA PRO A 44 -16.52 4.45 8.92
C PRO A 44 -15.45 3.35 8.85
N THR A 45 -14.45 3.55 8.01
CA THR A 45 -13.24 2.74 8.06
C THR A 45 -12.56 3.04 9.38
N GLY A 46 -12.69 2.09 10.32
CA GLY A 46 -12.02 2.11 11.60
C GLY A 46 -12.94 2.48 12.76
N VAL A 47 -13.75 1.53 13.20
CA VAL A 47 -13.85 1.34 14.65
C VAL A 47 -12.46 0.83 15.06
N PRO A 48 -11.74 1.50 15.98
CA PRO A 48 -10.51 0.93 16.54
C PRO A 48 -10.79 -0.51 16.99
N LEU A 49 -9.94 -1.46 16.62
CA LEU A 49 -10.13 -2.87 16.96
C LEU A 49 -10.35 -3.08 18.48
N GLU A 50 -9.84 -2.17 19.31
CA GLU A 50 -10.08 -2.07 20.76
C GLU A 50 -11.55 -1.92 21.21
N GLU A 51 -12.53 -1.66 20.32
CA GLU A 51 -13.92 -1.37 20.71
C GLU A 51 -14.99 -2.27 20.07
N LEU A 52 -14.63 -3.33 19.33
CA LEU A 52 -15.63 -4.23 18.73
C LEU A 52 -16.14 -5.27 19.74
N LYS A 53 -17.04 -4.82 20.61
CA LYS A 53 -17.73 -5.68 21.57
C LYS A 53 -18.92 -6.40 20.92
N PRO A 54 -19.16 -7.69 21.20
CA PRO A 54 -20.30 -8.42 20.64
C PRO A 54 -21.65 -7.75 20.90
N GLU A 55 -21.81 -7.00 21.99
CA GLU A 55 -23.06 -6.35 22.38
C GLU A 55 -23.40 -5.16 21.48
N THR A 56 -22.39 -4.47 20.94
CA THR A 56 -22.58 -3.28 20.09
C THR A 56 -22.78 -3.62 18.61
N VAL A 57 -22.55 -4.88 18.24
CA VAL A 57 -22.69 -5.35 16.86
C VAL A 57 -24.17 -5.51 16.51
N PHE A 58 -24.58 -4.90 15.40
CA PHE A 58 -25.88 -5.17 14.79
C PHE A 58 -25.83 -6.48 14.01
N TYR A 59 -26.63 -7.46 14.45
CA TYR A 59 -26.77 -8.76 13.79
C TYR A 59 -28.01 -8.74 12.90
N GLN A 60 -27.81 -8.63 11.60
CA GLN A 60 -28.88 -8.60 10.62
C GLN A 60 -29.56 -9.97 10.51
N ASP A 61 -30.88 -9.96 10.44
CA ASP A 61 -31.69 -11.16 10.26
C ASP A 61 -32.63 -11.03 9.08
N ASP A 62 -32.08 -11.25 7.89
CA ASP A 62 -32.79 -11.16 6.62
C ASP A 62 -33.29 -12.55 6.21
N VAL A 63 -34.52 -12.87 6.61
CA VAL A 63 -35.15 -14.17 6.36
C VAL A 63 -35.40 -14.38 4.87
N GLU A 64 -35.76 -13.31 4.14
CA GLU A 64 -36.02 -13.37 2.70
C GLU A 64 -34.72 -13.70 1.94
N TYR A 65 -33.62 -13.03 2.29
CA TYR A 65 -32.31 -13.39 1.75
C TYR A 65 -31.93 -14.84 2.07
N LEU A 66 -32.10 -15.30 3.32
CA LEU A 66 -31.75 -16.68 3.70
C LEU A 66 -32.57 -17.70 2.91
N ARG A 67 -33.89 -17.50 2.75
CA ARG A 67 -34.75 -18.39 1.95
C ARG A 67 -34.41 -18.38 0.46
N SER A 68 -33.74 -17.35 -0.05
CA SER A 68 -33.31 -17.29 -1.45
C SER A 68 -32.01 -18.05 -1.74
N LEU A 69 -31.32 -18.55 -0.71
CA LEU A 69 -30.06 -19.25 -0.85
C LEU A 69 -30.26 -20.71 -1.27
N ASP A 70 -29.43 -21.17 -2.20
CA ASP A 70 -29.31 -22.57 -2.58
C ASP A 70 -28.19 -23.24 -1.76
N PRO A 71 -28.49 -24.27 -0.95
CA PRO A 71 -27.49 -25.03 -0.20
C PRO A 71 -26.37 -25.63 -1.03
N LYS A 72 -26.60 -25.94 -2.31
CA LYS A 72 -25.58 -26.53 -3.20
C LYS A 72 -24.54 -25.50 -3.63
N GLU A 73 -24.92 -24.23 -3.68
CA GLU A 73 -24.07 -23.11 -4.07
C GLU A 73 -23.47 -22.37 -2.86
N TRP A 74 -23.47 -22.98 -1.67
CA TRP A 74 -23.00 -22.36 -0.43
C TRP A 74 -21.58 -21.77 -0.56
N LYS A 75 -20.70 -22.42 -1.33
CA LYS A 75 -19.31 -21.97 -1.54
C LYS A 75 -19.20 -20.59 -2.20
N HIS A 76 -20.18 -20.19 -3.01
CA HIS A 76 -20.19 -18.90 -3.71
C HIS A 76 -20.93 -17.80 -2.92
N GLN A 77 -21.48 -18.12 -1.75
CA GLN A 77 -22.25 -17.18 -0.95
C GLN A 77 -21.35 -16.30 -0.07
N ASP A 78 -21.89 -15.15 0.33
CA ASP A 78 -21.26 -14.30 1.32
C ASP A 78 -21.50 -14.85 2.73
N HIS A 79 -20.53 -15.56 3.30
CA HIS A 79 -20.62 -16.17 4.64
C HIS A 79 -20.85 -15.14 5.74
N TYR A 80 -20.32 -13.93 5.62
CA TYR A 80 -20.56 -12.87 6.61
C TYR A 80 -22.00 -12.38 6.52
N LYS A 81 -22.54 -12.24 5.30
CA LYS A 81 -23.95 -11.87 5.09
C LYS A 81 -24.90 -12.97 5.56
N VAL A 82 -24.58 -14.25 5.31
CA VAL A 82 -25.33 -15.41 5.82
C VAL A 82 -25.39 -15.40 7.35
N LEU A 83 -24.27 -15.13 8.03
CA LEU A 83 -24.23 -14.98 9.49
C LEU A 83 -24.83 -13.66 10.00
N GLY A 84 -25.23 -12.74 9.12
CA GLY A 84 -25.87 -11.48 9.50
C GLY A 84 -24.91 -10.39 9.96
N ILE A 85 -23.63 -10.48 9.59
CA ILE A 85 -22.59 -9.50 9.90
C ILE A 85 -21.85 -8.99 8.65
N PRO A 86 -22.57 -8.63 7.56
CA PRO A 86 -21.94 -8.32 6.26
C PRO A 86 -20.95 -7.15 6.34
N THR A 87 -21.18 -6.16 7.21
CA THR A 87 -20.33 -4.97 7.29
C THR A 87 -19.01 -5.20 8.03
N LEU A 88 -18.91 -6.26 8.83
CA LEU A 88 -17.70 -6.51 9.64
C LEU A 88 -16.62 -7.21 8.83
N ARG A 89 -16.98 -8.15 7.94
CA ARG A 89 -16.04 -8.89 7.09
C ARG A 89 -14.83 -9.40 7.92
N PHE A 90 -13.62 -9.25 7.40
CA PHE A 90 -12.37 -9.62 8.06
C PHE A 90 -12.14 -8.97 9.45
N ASN A 91 -12.85 -7.89 9.80
CA ASN A 91 -12.76 -7.25 11.12
C ASN A 91 -13.58 -7.97 12.20
N ALA A 92 -14.46 -8.91 11.86
CA ALA A 92 -15.25 -9.63 12.85
C ALA A 92 -14.34 -10.44 13.79
N THR A 93 -14.54 -10.36 15.10
CA THR A 93 -13.80 -11.22 16.05
C THR A 93 -14.39 -12.63 16.08
N GLU A 94 -13.63 -13.61 16.58
CA GLU A 94 -14.12 -14.98 16.75
C GLU A 94 -15.38 -15.03 17.64
N GLU A 95 -15.42 -14.20 18.70
CA GLU A 95 -16.57 -14.09 19.59
C GLU A 95 -17.81 -13.57 18.88
N ILE A 96 -17.66 -12.56 18.02
CA ILE A 96 -18.76 -12.02 17.21
C ILE A 96 -19.30 -13.07 16.26
N ILE A 97 -18.42 -13.81 15.58
CA ILE A 97 -18.81 -14.87 14.64
C ILE A 97 -19.55 -15.99 15.37
N ARG A 98 -19.05 -16.42 16.53
CA ARG A 98 -19.69 -17.44 17.37
C ARG A 98 -21.06 -16.99 17.87
N LEU A 99 -21.18 -15.72 18.29
CA LEU A 99 -22.46 -15.17 18.73
C LEU A 99 -23.45 -15.03 17.57
N ALA A 100 -23.00 -14.59 16.39
CA ALA A 100 -23.80 -14.50 15.18
C ALA A 100 -24.40 -15.86 14.82
N TYR A 101 -23.55 -16.90 14.79
CA TYR A 101 -23.98 -18.27 14.53
C TYR A 101 -24.99 -18.77 15.56
N ARG A 102 -24.73 -18.61 16.87
CA ARG A 102 -25.68 -19.00 17.93
C ARG A 102 -27.04 -18.32 17.76
N LYS A 103 -27.06 -17.02 17.43
CA LYS A 103 -28.30 -16.27 17.17
C LYS A 103 -29.04 -16.83 15.95
N LYS A 104 -28.33 -17.15 14.86
CA LYS A 104 -28.92 -17.74 13.65
C LYS A 104 -29.48 -19.13 13.92
N VAL A 105 -28.74 -20.00 14.61
CA VAL A 105 -29.21 -21.34 14.97
C VAL A 105 -30.47 -21.28 15.82
N LEU A 106 -30.50 -20.42 16.85
CA LEU A 106 -31.67 -20.30 17.73
C LEU A 106 -32.97 -19.91 17.02
N LYS A 107 -32.87 -19.20 15.89
CA LYS A 107 -34.02 -18.73 15.12
C LYS A 107 -34.36 -19.62 13.93
N HIS A 108 -33.35 -20.18 13.25
CA HIS A 108 -33.53 -20.87 11.97
C HIS A 108 -33.32 -22.38 12.02
N HIS A 109 -33.07 -22.97 13.20
CA HIS A 109 -32.94 -24.41 13.31
C HIS A 109 -34.17 -25.14 12.74
N PRO A 110 -34.00 -26.20 11.94
CA PRO A 110 -35.09 -26.91 11.30
C PRO A 110 -36.15 -27.38 12.31
N ASP A 111 -35.74 -27.98 13.44
CA ASP A 111 -36.69 -28.44 14.46
C ASP A 111 -37.63 -27.34 14.99
N LYS A 112 -37.10 -26.13 15.22
CA LYS A 112 -37.91 -25.01 15.71
C LYS A 112 -38.86 -24.48 14.64
N ARG A 113 -38.41 -24.46 13.38
CA ARG A 113 -39.23 -24.03 12.24
C ARG A 113 -40.32 -25.06 11.90
N LYS A 114 -40.00 -26.36 11.99
CA LYS A 114 -40.99 -27.45 11.90
C LYS A 114 -42.04 -27.33 13.01
N ALA A 115 -41.62 -27.04 14.25
CA ALA A 115 -42.55 -26.80 15.36
C ALA A 115 -43.42 -25.54 15.16
N ALA A 116 -42.94 -24.56 14.39
CA ALA A 116 -43.70 -23.38 13.99
C ALA A 116 -44.61 -23.61 12.75
N GLY A 117 -44.64 -24.83 12.21
CA GLY A 117 -45.50 -25.22 11.08
C GLY A 117 -44.91 -24.94 9.70
N GLU A 118 -43.61 -24.66 9.57
CA GLU A 118 -42.96 -24.55 8.27
C GLU A 118 -42.67 -25.93 7.66
N GLU A 119 -42.98 -26.10 6.37
CA GLU A 119 -42.49 -27.25 5.60
C GLU A 119 -41.00 -27.07 5.29
N ILE A 120 -40.18 -28.03 5.72
CA ILE A 120 -38.74 -28.03 5.53
C ILE A 120 -38.34 -29.27 4.74
N LYS A 121 -37.64 -29.05 3.64
CA LYS A 121 -36.95 -30.09 2.89
C LYS A 121 -35.55 -30.23 3.47
N ASP A 122 -35.27 -31.36 4.11
CA ASP A 122 -34.03 -31.54 4.89
C ASP A 122 -32.75 -31.37 4.04
N ASP A 123 -32.76 -31.80 2.77
CA ASP A 123 -31.59 -31.70 1.86
C ASP A 123 -31.48 -30.37 1.09
N ASP A 124 -32.46 -29.47 1.21
CA ASP A 124 -32.57 -28.24 0.41
C ASP A 124 -32.90 -27.01 1.27
N ASP A 125 -32.60 -27.07 2.57
CA ASP A 125 -32.86 -25.97 3.49
C ASP A 125 -31.64 -25.05 3.65
N TYR A 126 -31.90 -23.74 3.67
CA TYR A 126 -30.87 -22.71 3.83
C TYR A 126 -30.12 -22.80 5.17
N PHE A 127 -30.60 -23.57 6.15
CA PHE A 127 -29.86 -23.84 7.38
C PHE A 127 -28.49 -24.47 7.11
N THR A 128 -28.35 -25.28 6.06
CA THR A 128 -27.06 -25.78 5.60
C THR A 128 -26.10 -24.64 5.26
N CYS A 129 -26.58 -23.59 4.59
CA CYS A 129 -25.77 -22.39 4.29
C CYS A 129 -25.26 -21.72 5.58
N ILE A 130 -26.09 -21.64 6.62
CA ILE A 130 -25.72 -21.06 7.93
C ILE A 130 -24.62 -21.91 8.59
N THR A 131 -24.75 -23.23 8.57
CA THR A 131 -23.75 -24.16 9.11
C THR A 131 -22.43 -24.04 8.35
N MET A 132 -22.45 -24.08 7.02
CA MET A 132 -21.24 -23.95 6.20
C MET A 132 -20.55 -22.60 6.34
N ALA A 133 -21.32 -21.52 6.50
CA ALA A 133 -20.77 -20.19 6.78
C ALA A 133 -20.02 -20.16 8.11
N TYR A 134 -20.55 -20.79 9.16
CA TYR A 134 -19.86 -20.88 10.45
C TYR A 134 -18.66 -21.84 10.42
N GLU A 135 -18.73 -22.97 9.71
CA GLU A 135 -17.57 -23.86 9.54
C GLU A 135 -16.42 -23.16 8.83
N THR A 136 -16.74 -22.27 7.88
CA THR A 136 -15.75 -21.48 7.14
C THR A 136 -15.19 -20.35 8.00
N LEU A 137 -16.04 -19.54 8.62
CA LEU A 137 -15.63 -18.34 9.36
C LEU A 137 -15.18 -18.62 10.81
N GLY A 138 -15.68 -19.69 11.43
CA GLY A 138 -15.36 -20.07 12.80
C GLY A 138 -13.99 -20.72 12.96
N ASN A 139 -13.46 -21.34 11.89
CA ASN A 139 -12.10 -21.86 11.86
C ASN A 139 -11.14 -20.80 11.28
N LEU A 140 -10.09 -20.44 12.03
CA LEU A 140 -9.17 -19.38 11.63
C LEU A 140 -8.46 -19.64 10.29
N GLN A 141 -8.08 -20.89 10.01
CA GLN A 141 -7.39 -21.26 8.78
C GLN A 141 -8.35 -21.16 7.58
N LYS A 142 -9.54 -21.75 7.67
CA LYS A 142 -10.58 -21.65 6.62
C LYS A 142 -11.03 -20.22 6.40
N ARG A 143 -11.17 -19.45 7.48
CA ARG A 143 -11.51 -18.02 7.42
C ARG A 143 -10.44 -17.22 6.69
N ARG A 144 -9.16 -17.47 6.96
CA ARG A 144 -8.06 -16.82 6.23
C ARG A 144 -8.10 -17.16 4.74
N ALA A 145 -8.38 -18.42 4.39
CA ALA A 145 -8.55 -18.84 3.00
C ALA A 145 -9.68 -18.04 2.32
N TYR A 146 -10.83 -17.94 2.99
CA TYR A 146 -11.99 -17.20 2.51
C TYR A 146 -11.74 -15.70 2.39
N ASP A 147 -11.23 -15.07 3.45
CA ASP A 147 -10.96 -13.64 3.50
C ASP A 147 -9.92 -13.24 2.44
N SER A 148 -8.98 -14.11 2.11
CA SER A 148 -7.95 -13.86 1.10
C SER A 148 -8.52 -13.59 -0.29
N VAL A 149 -9.66 -14.18 -0.63
CA VAL A 149 -10.30 -14.09 -1.95
C VAL A 149 -11.59 -13.27 -1.91
N ASP A 150 -11.69 -12.38 -0.92
CA ASP A 150 -12.81 -11.46 -0.74
C ASP A 150 -13.06 -10.61 -1.99
N PRO A 151 -14.21 -10.77 -2.68
CA PRO A 151 -14.51 -10.06 -3.91
C PRO A 151 -14.78 -8.56 -3.69
N GLU A 152 -15.05 -8.14 -2.45
CA GLU A 152 -15.22 -6.73 -2.11
C GLU A 152 -13.89 -6.00 -1.89
N PHE A 153 -12.76 -6.73 -1.85
CA PHE A 153 -11.45 -6.12 -1.68
C PHE A 153 -10.96 -5.45 -2.96
N ASP A 154 -10.61 -4.16 -2.85
CA ASP A 154 -10.02 -3.41 -3.94
C ASP A 154 -8.55 -3.81 -4.18
N ASN A 155 -8.33 -4.60 -5.23
CA ASN A 155 -7.00 -4.98 -5.69
C ASN A 155 -6.37 -3.97 -6.67
N SER A 156 -7.03 -2.84 -6.97
CA SER A 156 -6.51 -1.86 -7.93
C SER A 156 -5.18 -1.23 -7.47
N ILE A 157 -4.44 -0.71 -8.45
CA ILE A 157 -3.23 0.10 -8.24
C ILE A 157 -3.58 1.52 -8.71
N PRO A 158 -3.10 2.58 -8.02
CA PRO A 158 -3.39 3.95 -8.41
C PRO A 158 -2.89 4.27 -9.83
N SER A 159 -3.66 5.10 -10.53
CA SER A 159 -3.25 5.65 -11.83
C SER A 159 -2.25 6.79 -11.66
N ILE A 160 -1.44 7.03 -12.70
CA ILE A 160 -0.42 8.10 -12.71
C ILE A 160 -1.06 9.49 -12.49
N LEU A 161 -2.28 9.71 -12.99
CA LEU A 161 -2.98 10.98 -12.83
C LEU A 161 -3.39 11.23 -11.37
N GLU A 162 -3.86 10.19 -10.67
CA GLU A 162 -4.20 10.27 -9.24
C GLU A 162 -2.95 10.56 -8.41
N VAL A 163 -1.84 9.88 -8.72
CA VAL A 163 -0.56 10.06 -8.04
C VAL A 163 -0.03 11.49 -8.16
N LYS A 164 -0.16 12.12 -9.34
CA LYS A 164 0.26 13.52 -9.55
C LYS A 164 -0.58 14.54 -8.78
N GLY A 165 -1.81 14.18 -8.39
CA GLY A 165 -2.69 15.05 -7.61
C GLY A 165 -2.26 15.13 -6.15
N ASP A 166 -2.24 13.99 -5.45
CA ASP A 166 -1.89 13.93 -4.03
C ASP A 166 -1.22 12.58 -3.71
N PHE A 167 0.11 12.55 -3.85
CA PHE A 167 0.94 11.37 -3.60
C PHE A 167 0.65 10.74 -2.23
N TYR A 168 0.67 11.53 -1.16
CA TYR A 168 0.58 11.00 0.20
C TYR A 168 -0.79 10.42 0.49
N LYS A 169 -1.87 11.11 0.10
CA LYS A 169 -3.23 10.62 0.32
C LYS A 169 -3.50 9.34 -0.47
N VAL A 170 -3.12 9.31 -1.73
CA VAL A 170 -3.33 8.16 -2.62
C VAL A 170 -2.54 6.95 -2.10
N PHE A 171 -1.22 7.06 -1.95
CA PHE A 171 -0.43 5.90 -1.53
C PHE A 171 -0.69 5.50 -0.09
N SER A 172 -0.96 6.42 0.83
CA SER A 172 -1.36 6.04 2.20
C SER A 172 -2.62 5.19 2.19
N HIS A 173 -3.60 5.51 1.35
CA HIS A 173 -4.81 4.70 1.20
C HIS A 173 -4.48 3.28 0.73
N TYR A 174 -3.77 3.14 -0.39
CA TYR A 174 -3.43 1.82 -0.94
C TYR A 174 -2.53 1.00 -0.02
N PHE A 175 -1.52 1.59 0.62
CA PHE A 175 -0.68 0.87 1.58
C PHE A 175 -1.45 0.45 2.84
N ASN A 176 -2.37 1.27 3.35
CA ASN A 176 -3.22 0.91 4.48
C ASN A 176 -4.25 -0.18 4.13
N LEU A 177 -4.75 -0.22 2.88
CA LEU A 177 -5.60 -1.32 2.43
C LEU A 177 -4.81 -2.64 2.40
N ASN A 178 -3.61 -2.60 1.83
CA ASN A 178 -2.77 -3.79 1.67
C ASN A 178 -2.06 -4.22 2.97
N SER A 179 -1.97 -3.35 3.98
CA SER A 179 -1.38 -3.69 5.27
C SER A 179 -2.14 -4.81 5.98
N ARG A 180 -3.45 -4.96 5.69
CA ARG A 180 -4.27 -6.06 6.24
C ARG A 180 -3.71 -7.44 5.90
N TRP A 181 -2.98 -7.55 4.80
CA TRP A 181 -2.39 -8.80 4.33
C TRP A 181 -1.03 -9.11 4.95
N SER A 182 -0.46 -8.21 5.74
CA SER A 182 0.89 -8.42 6.28
C SER A 182 0.93 -9.52 7.33
N GLU A 183 1.93 -10.40 7.26
CA GLU A 183 2.25 -11.33 8.35
C GLU A 183 2.74 -10.60 9.62
N LYS A 184 3.31 -9.39 9.46
CA LYS A 184 3.86 -8.59 10.55
C LYS A 184 2.81 -7.57 11.01
N GLN A 185 2.55 -7.51 12.32
CA GLN A 185 1.55 -6.61 12.90
C GLN A 185 1.91 -5.13 12.78
N ASN A 186 3.18 -4.79 12.99
CA ASN A 186 3.65 -3.40 12.98
C ASN A 186 4.05 -2.95 11.57
N VAL A 187 3.05 -2.67 10.74
CA VAL A 187 3.26 -2.18 9.37
C VAL A 187 3.66 -0.69 9.39
N PRO A 188 4.83 -0.30 8.87
CA PRO A 188 5.24 1.10 8.78
C PRO A 188 4.27 1.91 7.90
N LYS A 189 3.90 3.10 8.39
CA LYS A 189 3.09 4.06 7.62
C LYS A 189 3.98 4.84 6.64
N LEU A 190 3.40 5.27 5.51
CA LEU A 190 4.10 6.06 4.49
C LEU A 190 4.71 7.36 5.04
N GLY A 191 4.05 7.96 6.04
CA GLY A 191 4.45 9.22 6.64
C GLY A 191 4.01 10.43 5.82
N GLY A 192 4.69 11.56 6.03
CA GLY A 192 4.41 12.84 5.39
C GLY A 192 5.65 13.42 4.71
N PRO A 193 5.57 14.67 4.22
CA PRO A 193 6.67 15.34 3.53
C PRO A 193 7.92 15.55 4.40
N ASP A 194 7.72 15.70 5.71
CA ASP A 194 8.80 15.96 6.68
C ASP A 194 9.38 14.70 7.32
N SER A 195 8.98 13.51 6.85
CA SER A 195 9.50 12.24 7.38
C SER A 195 11.01 12.12 7.14
N SER A 196 11.73 11.61 8.14
CA SER A 196 13.18 11.47 8.05
C SER A 196 13.59 10.44 7.01
N ARG A 197 14.81 10.56 6.46
CA ARG A 197 15.36 9.59 5.50
C ARG A 197 15.29 8.15 6.03
N ASN A 198 15.63 7.96 7.30
CA ASN A 198 15.58 6.65 7.94
C ASN A 198 14.15 6.10 8.01
N ASP A 199 13.14 6.93 8.30
CA ASP A 199 11.75 6.48 8.34
C ASP A 199 11.26 6.04 6.96
N VAL A 200 11.63 6.80 5.92
CA VAL A 200 11.30 6.50 4.52
C VAL A 200 11.99 5.22 4.07
N GLU A 201 13.27 5.03 4.41
CA GLU A 201 14.02 3.80 4.10
C GLU A 201 13.42 2.57 4.79
N ARG A 202 13.06 2.67 6.08
CA ARG A 202 12.39 1.58 6.81
C ARG A 202 11.04 1.23 6.19
N PHE A 203 10.28 2.23 5.75
CA PHE A 203 9.02 2.01 5.06
C PHE A 203 9.22 1.21 3.77
N TYR A 204 10.09 1.68 2.86
CA TYR A 204 10.30 1.00 1.58
C TYR A 204 10.96 -0.37 1.75
N SER A 205 11.91 -0.52 2.67
CA SER A 205 12.51 -1.82 2.99
C SER A 205 11.45 -2.83 3.44
N PHE A 206 10.53 -2.43 4.34
CA PHE A 206 9.44 -3.29 4.77
C PHE A 206 8.56 -3.75 3.60
N TRP A 207 8.21 -2.84 2.68
CA TRP A 207 7.32 -3.14 1.57
C TRP A 207 7.99 -3.91 0.42
N TYR A 208 9.29 -3.72 0.20
CA TYR A 208 10.06 -4.57 -0.72
C TYR A 208 10.22 -5.99 -0.18
N ASP A 209 10.36 -6.14 1.15
CA ASP A 209 10.41 -7.43 1.85
C ASP A 209 9.03 -7.90 2.34
N PHE A 210 7.95 -7.40 1.72
CA PHE A 210 6.58 -7.66 2.17
C PHE A 210 6.24 -9.15 2.14
N LYS A 211 5.81 -9.68 3.28
CA LYS A 211 5.30 -11.05 3.40
C LYS A 211 3.81 -11.01 3.68
N SER A 212 3.06 -11.69 2.82
CA SER A 212 1.61 -11.76 2.88
C SER A 212 1.14 -13.10 3.42
N TRP A 213 0.21 -13.05 4.38
CA TRP A 213 -0.48 -14.26 4.85
C TRP A 213 -1.55 -14.75 3.87
N ARG A 214 -1.86 -13.96 2.83
CA ARG A 214 -2.87 -14.26 1.81
C ARG A 214 -2.57 -15.59 1.13
N GLU A 215 -3.62 -16.40 1.01
CA GLU A 215 -3.55 -17.75 0.45
C GLU A 215 -4.83 -18.07 -0.33
N TYR A 216 -4.79 -19.02 -1.26
CA TYR A 216 -5.83 -19.14 -2.30
C TYR A 216 -6.54 -20.50 -2.30
N SER A 217 -6.47 -21.27 -1.20
CA SER A 217 -7.08 -22.60 -1.11
C SER A 217 -8.61 -22.62 -1.16
N TYR A 218 -9.27 -21.50 -0.87
CA TYR A 218 -10.72 -21.39 -1.02
C TYR A 218 -11.17 -21.48 -2.48
N GLU A 219 -10.33 -21.01 -3.41
CA GLU A 219 -10.58 -21.04 -4.86
C GLU A 219 -9.97 -22.28 -5.55
N ASP A 220 -9.60 -23.32 -4.80
CA ASP A 220 -9.23 -24.61 -5.40
C ASP A 220 -10.44 -25.12 -6.22
N GLU A 221 -10.24 -25.28 -7.54
CA GLU A 221 -11.29 -25.64 -8.51
C GLU A 221 -11.68 -27.11 -8.39
N GLU A 222 -10.68 -27.97 -8.18
CA GLU A 222 -10.85 -29.41 -8.13
C GLU A 222 -11.06 -29.88 -6.69
N ASP A 223 -12.21 -30.50 -6.44
CA ASP A 223 -12.57 -31.04 -5.13
C ASP A 223 -11.96 -32.42 -4.94
N LYS A 224 -10.90 -32.50 -4.13
CA LYS A 224 -10.20 -33.74 -3.78
C LYS A 224 -11.12 -34.82 -3.19
N GLU A 225 -12.27 -34.44 -2.62
CA GLU A 225 -13.22 -35.39 -2.02
C GLU A 225 -14.05 -36.12 -3.07
N LYS A 226 -14.11 -35.60 -4.31
CA LYS A 226 -14.76 -36.26 -5.45
C LYS A 226 -13.86 -37.27 -6.16
N CYS A 227 -12.55 -37.24 -5.90
CA CYS A 227 -11.60 -38.16 -6.50
C CYS A 227 -11.79 -39.59 -5.97
N THR A 228 -11.81 -40.55 -6.88
CA THR A 228 -12.05 -41.96 -6.56
C THR A 228 -10.76 -42.70 -6.21
N ASP A 229 -9.67 -42.35 -6.89
CA ASP A 229 -8.38 -43.02 -6.74
C ASP A 229 -7.34 -42.15 -6.01
N ARG A 230 -6.30 -42.80 -5.47
CA ARG A 230 -5.18 -42.14 -4.80
C ARG A 230 -4.35 -41.30 -5.77
N ASP A 231 -4.08 -41.79 -6.98
CA ASP A 231 -3.25 -41.05 -7.93
C ASP A 231 -3.99 -39.83 -8.48
N GLU A 232 -5.31 -39.95 -8.65
CA GLU A 232 -6.22 -38.85 -8.97
C GLU A 232 -6.17 -37.75 -7.90
N ARG A 233 -6.32 -38.10 -6.62
CA ARG A 233 -6.18 -37.15 -5.49
C ARG A 233 -4.84 -36.43 -5.49
N ARG A 234 -3.75 -37.17 -5.73
CA ARG A 234 -2.40 -36.60 -5.77
C ARG A 234 -2.22 -35.64 -6.95
N TYR A 235 -2.82 -35.95 -8.09
CA TYR A 235 -2.80 -35.09 -9.27
C TYR A 235 -3.59 -33.80 -9.03
N VAL A 236 -4.80 -33.90 -8.49
CA VAL A 236 -5.64 -32.74 -8.11
C VAL A 236 -4.92 -31.84 -7.10
N ASP A 237 -4.34 -32.41 -6.03
CA ASP A 237 -3.56 -31.65 -5.05
C ASP A 237 -2.37 -30.92 -5.70
N LYS A 238 -1.73 -31.54 -6.70
CA LYS A 238 -0.63 -30.92 -7.45
C LYS A 238 -1.12 -29.76 -8.31
N LEU A 239 -2.26 -29.89 -8.98
CA LEU A 239 -2.87 -28.82 -9.77
C LEU A 239 -3.28 -27.64 -8.89
N ASN A 240 -4.05 -27.89 -7.83
CA ASN A 240 -4.48 -26.88 -6.86
C ASN A 240 -3.28 -26.18 -6.22
N LYS A 241 -2.22 -26.92 -5.86
CA LYS A 241 -0.99 -26.32 -5.35
C LYS A 241 -0.29 -25.42 -6.37
N ALA A 242 -0.22 -25.84 -7.63
CA ALA A 242 0.37 -25.03 -8.69
C ALA A 242 -0.41 -23.73 -8.92
N GLU A 243 -1.74 -23.81 -8.91
CA GLU A 243 -2.63 -22.67 -9.09
C GLU A 243 -2.54 -21.66 -7.93
N ARG A 244 -2.54 -22.15 -6.69
CA ARG A 244 -2.28 -21.30 -5.50
C ARG A 244 -0.95 -20.57 -5.58
N LEU A 245 0.11 -21.24 -6.06
CA LEU A 245 1.42 -20.62 -6.25
C LEU A 245 1.40 -19.57 -7.36
N ARG A 246 0.66 -19.80 -8.44
CA ARG A 246 0.46 -18.82 -9.52
C ARG A 246 -0.22 -17.56 -9.00
N LYS A 247 -1.38 -17.69 -8.33
CA LYS A 247 -2.12 -16.57 -7.72
C LYS A 247 -1.29 -15.81 -6.69
N LYS A 248 -0.55 -16.52 -5.83
CA LYS A 248 0.37 -15.89 -4.87
C LYS A 248 1.49 -15.10 -5.57
N LYS A 249 2.04 -15.63 -6.67
CA LYS A 249 3.06 -14.92 -7.44
C LYS A 249 2.49 -13.65 -8.08
N GLU A 250 1.30 -13.72 -8.67
CA GLU A 250 0.61 -12.57 -9.28
C GLU A 250 0.34 -11.47 -8.26
N GLU A 251 -0.14 -11.82 -7.07
CA GLU A 251 -0.34 -10.86 -5.99
C GLU A 251 0.97 -10.21 -5.55
N MET A 252 2.07 -10.96 -5.44
CA MET A 252 3.37 -10.38 -5.09
C MET A 252 3.91 -9.48 -6.21
N VAL A 253 3.63 -9.78 -7.48
CA VAL A 253 3.96 -8.86 -8.58
C VAL A 253 3.14 -7.58 -8.45
N ARG A 254 1.83 -7.67 -8.17
CA ARG A 254 0.95 -6.52 -7.97
C ARG A 254 1.43 -5.61 -6.83
N ILE A 255 1.77 -6.18 -5.68
CA ILE A 255 2.33 -5.43 -4.55
C ILE A 255 3.66 -4.77 -4.94
N ARG A 256 4.58 -5.49 -5.61
CA ARG A 256 5.83 -4.89 -6.09
C ARG A 256 5.58 -3.72 -7.04
N SER A 257 4.66 -3.85 -7.98
CA SER A 257 4.28 -2.76 -8.89
C SER A 257 3.74 -1.54 -8.14
N LEU A 258 2.94 -1.73 -7.09
CA LEU A 258 2.48 -0.65 -6.21
C LEU A 258 3.67 0.05 -5.52
N VAL A 259 4.62 -0.71 -4.99
CA VAL A 259 5.81 -0.19 -4.29
C VAL A 259 6.73 0.56 -5.25
N ASP A 260 6.99 0.01 -6.43
CA ASP A 260 7.83 0.64 -7.46
C ASP A 260 7.22 1.94 -7.98
N MET A 261 5.91 1.97 -8.17
CA MET A 261 5.17 3.17 -8.55
C MET A 261 5.28 4.23 -7.45
N ALA A 262 5.13 3.86 -6.18
CA ALA A 262 5.29 4.78 -5.06
C ALA A 262 6.72 5.31 -4.99
N TYR A 263 7.73 4.44 -5.05
CA TYR A 263 9.14 4.81 -4.94
C TYR A 263 9.60 5.75 -6.05
N SER A 264 9.10 5.54 -7.27
CA SER A 264 9.43 6.36 -8.44
C SER A 264 8.79 7.76 -8.39
N ASN A 265 7.64 7.90 -7.72
CA ASN A 265 6.88 9.15 -7.64
C ASN A 265 7.00 9.85 -6.28
N ASP A 266 7.77 9.32 -5.32
CA ASP A 266 7.91 9.92 -3.99
C ASP A 266 8.78 11.19 -4.03
N PRO A 267 8.24 12.36 -3.66
CA PRO A 267 8.99 13.62 -3.65
C PRO A 267 10.22 13.60 -2.73
N ARG A 268 10.15 12.87 -1.60
CA ARG A 268 11.23 12.77 -0.61
C ARG A 268 12.38 11.96 -1.16
N ILE A 269 12.08 10.85 -1.86
CA ILE A 269 13.09 10.04 -2.55
C ILE A 269 13.79 10.87 -3.63
N ALA A 270 13.05 11.65 -4.41
CA ALA A 270 13.62 12.55 -5.40
C ALA A 270 14.58 13.58 -4.75
N LYS A 271 14.16 14.19 -3.64
CA LYS A 271 15.00 15.11 -2.84
C LYS A 271 16.26 14.43 -2.33
N PHE A 272 16.14 13.25 -1.72
CA PHE A 272 17.30 12.51 -1.19
C PHE A 272 18.30 12.11 -2.27
N LYS A 273 17.81 11.69 -3.44
CA LYS A 273 18.65 11.39 -4.61
C LYS A 273 19.38 12.63 -5.12
N GLN A 274 18.71 13.79 -5.12
CA GLN A 274 19.33 15.05 -5.54
C GLN A 274 20.40 15.50 -4.54
N GLU A 275 20.10 15.49 -3.24
CA GLU A 275 21.06 15.80 -2.17
C GLU A 275 22.30 14.89 -2.23
N ASP A 276 22.12 13.59 -2.49
CA ASP A 276 23.25 12.66 -2.63
C ASP A 276 24.11 12.94 -3.88
N LYS A 277 23.48 13.34 -4.99
CA LYS A 277 24.20 13.78 -6.20
C LYS A 277 24.98 15.07 -5.93
N ASP A 278 24.36 16.04 -5.28
CA ASP A 278 24.97 17.34 -4.98
C ASP A 278 26.11 17.18 -3.98
N ARG A 279 25.95 16.33 -2.95
CA ARG A 279 27.02 15.98 -2.00
C ARG A 279 28.22 15.36 -2.72
N LYS A 280 27.97 14.41 -3.63
CA LYS A 280 29.05 13.79 -4.43
C LYS A 280 29.75 14.79 -5.34
N LEU A 281 29.00 15.68 -6.00
CA LEU A 281 29.54 16.71 -6.87
C LEU A 281 30.36 17.75 -6.07
N ALA A 282 29.85 18.19 -4.92
CA ALA A 282 30.56 19.10 -4.03
C ALA A 282 31.86 18.48 -3.50
N ALA A 283 31.84 17.21 -3.10
CA ALA A 283 33.06 16.49 -2.69
C ALA A 283 34.08 16.39 -3.84
N LYS A 284 33.63 16.13 -5.07
CA LYS A 284 34.51 16.10 -6.25
C LYS A 284 35.11 17.48 -6.54
N ARG A 285 34.30 18.54 -6.53
CA ARG A 285 34.75 19.92 -6.73
C ARG A 285 35.73 20.35 -5.64
N ALA A 286 35.43 20.10 -4.36
CA ALA A 286 36.32 20.42 -3.25
C ALA A 286 37.69 19.71 -3.39
N LYS A 287 37.69 18.44 -3.83
CA LYS A 287 38.94 17.69 -4.07
C LYS A 287 39.73 18.25 -5.26
N GLN A 288 39.05 18.68 -6.33
CA GLN A 288 39.67 19.35 -7.48
C GLN A 288 40.25 20.72 -7.10
N THR A 289 39.50 21.55 -6.37
CA THR A 289 39.97 22.85 -5.88
C THR A 289 41.16 22.68 -4.94
N ALA A 290 41.11 21.75 -3.98
CA ALA A 290 42.23 21.47 -3.09
C ALA A 290 43.49 20.98 -3.83
N ALA A 291 43.31 20.15 -4.88
CA ALA A 291 44.42 19.73 -5.73
C ALA A 291 45.00 20.89 -6.54
N GLN A 292 44.14 21.74 -7.12
CA GLN A 292 44.57 22.91 -7.88
C GLN A 292 45.32 23.91 -6.99
N SER A 293 44.78 24.23 -5.80
CA SER A 293 45.46 25.10 -4.83
C SER A 293 46.81 24.55 -4.38
N ARG A 294 46.97 23.23 -4.25
CA ARG A 294 48.27 22.60 -3.98
C ARG A 294 49.25 22.76 -5.13
N ILE A 295 48.81 22.55 -6.36
CA ILE A 295 49.63 22.73 -7.56
C ILE A 295 50.02 24.21 -7.73
N ASP A 296 49.10 25.13 -7.49
CA ASP A 296 49.35 26.57 -7.57
C ASP A 296 50.34 27.02 -6.49
N GLU A 297 50.25 26.48 -5.27
CA GLU A 297 51.20 26.72 -4.19
C GLU A 297 52.60 26.19 -4.55
N GLU A 298 52.69 24.96 -5.03
CA GLU A 298 53.96 24.35 -5.46
C GLU A 298 54.61 25.14 -6.61
N ASN A 299 53.81 25.58 -7.59
CA ASN A 299 54.27 26.44 -8.68
C ASN A 299 54.72 27.82 -8.18
N ARG A 300 54.06 28.39 -7.16
CA ARG A 300 54.47 29.66 -6.55
C ARG A 300 55.82 29.52 -5.86
N ILE A 301 55.98 28.48 -5.02
CA ILE A 301 57.24 28.17 -4.33
C ILE A 301 58.36 27.95 -5.36
N LEU A 302 58.09 27.21 -6.44
CA LEU A 302 59.08 26.96 -7.50
C LEU A 302 59.49 28.25 -8.22
N ARG A 303 58.54 29.14 -8.53
CA ARG A 303 58.83 30.45 -9.15
C ARG A 303 59.65 31.35 -8.24
N GLU A 304 59.32 31.40 -6.95
CA GLU A 304 60.08 32.16 -5.94
C GLU A 304 61.50 31.61 -5.79
N ALA A 305 61.67 30.29 -5.73
CA ALA A 305 62.97 29.64 -5.68
C ALA A 305 63.81 29.93 -6.95
N LYS A 306 63.18 29.88 -8.13
CA LYS A 306 63.86 30.20 -9.40
C LYS A 306 64.32 31.66 -9.44
N LEU A 307 63.45 32.59 -9.05
CA LEU A 307 63.78 34.02 -9.00
C LEU A 307 64.90 34.31 -7.98
N ALA A 308 64.89 33.63 -6.83
CA ALA A 308 65.97 33.74 -5.84
C ALA A 308 67.30 33.21 -6.39
N LYS A 309 67.27 32.07 -7.10
CA LYS A 309 68.46 31.51 -7.76
C LYS A 309 69.01 32.44 -8.84
N GLU A 310 68.17 32.99 -9.72
CA GLU A 310 68.58 33.95 -10.75
C GLU A 310 69.18 35.22 -10.13
N LYS A 311 68.59 35.75 -9.05
CA LYS A 311 69.15 36.89 -8.31
C LYS A 311 70.51 36.56 -7.68
N ALA A 312 70.67 35.36 -7.12
CA ALA A 312 71.94 34.91 -6.54
C ALA A 312 73.03 34.75 -7.60
N GLU A 313 72.72 34.11 -8.74
CA GLU A 313 73.65 33.97 -9.86
C GLU A 313 74.01 35.33 -10.49
N ALA A 314 73.05 36.25 -10.63
CA ALA A 314 73.32 37.61 -11.12
C ALA A 314 74.22 38.39 -10.14
N ALA A 315 73.97 38.29 -8.83
CA ALA A 315 74.80 38.91 -7.81
C ALA A 315 76.23 38.32 -7.81
N GLU A 316 76.37 37.02 -8.03
CA GLU A 316 77.68 36.37 -8.16
C GLU A 316 78.41 36.82 -9.43
N ARG A 317 77.73 36.88 -10.59
CA ARG A 317 78.29 37.42 -11.83
C ARG A 317 78.78 38.85 -11.66
N LEU A 318 77.98 39.70 -11.02
CA LEU A 318 78.37 41.08 -10.70
C LEU A 318 79.60 41.13 -9.79
N LYS A 319 79.72 40.25 -8.78
CA LYS A 319 80.91 40.15 -7.93
C LYS A 319 82.15 39.70 -8.71
N ILE A 320 82.00 38.72 -9.61
CA ILE A 320 83.10 38.24 -10.47
C ILE A 320 83.55 39.36 -11.42
N GLU A 321 82.62 40.08 -12.02
CA GLU A 321 82.89 41.19 -12.93
C GLU A 321 83.53 42.39 -12.21
N ALA A 322 83.09 42.71 -10.99
CA ALA A 322 83.70 43.72 -10.13
C ALA A 322 85.15 43.34 -9.78
N LYS A 323 85.40 42.11 -9.34
CA LYS A 323 86.78 41.60 -9.09
C LYS A 323 87.66 41.65 -10.34
N ARG A 324 87.08 41.40 -11.52
CA ARG A 324 87.81 41.46 -12.79
C ARG A 324 88.19 42.90 -13.15
N LYS A 325 87.27 43.86 -12.97
CA LYS A 325 87.54 45.29 -13.13
C LYS A 325 88.61 45.79 -12.15
N GLU A 326 88.53 45.46 -10.87
CA GLU A 326 89.55 45.81 -9.87
C GLU A 326 90.95 45.28 -10.27
N ARG A 327 91.02 44.04 -10.76
CA ARG A 327 92.28 43.43 -11.19
C ARG A 327 92.84 44.08 -12.45
N ASP A 328 91.98 44.50 -13.37
CA ASP A 328 92.39 45.18 -14.60
C ASP A 328 92.77 46.66 -14.34
N GLU A 329 92.18 47.31 -13.33
CA GLU A 329 92.61 48.62 -12.82
C GLU A 329 93.97 48.55 -12.12
N MET A 330 94.21 47.52 -11.28
CA MET A 330 95.52 47.27 -10.66
C MET A 330 96.65 46.95 -11.65
N LYS A 331 96.34 46.57 -12.90
CA LYS A 331 97.33 46.31 -13.94
C LYS A 331 97.62 47.54 -14.82
N LYS A 332 96.82 48.60 -14.71
CA LYS A 332 96.97 49.86 -15.46
C LYS A 332 97.59 50.99 -14.64
N ALA A 333 97.60 50.87 -13.31
CA ALA A 333 98.46 51.64 -12.41
C ALA A 333 99.84 50.99 -12.35
#